data_AF-A0A074VDJ3-F1
#
_entry.id   AF-A0A074VDJ3-F1
#
_cell.length_a   1.000
_cell.length_b   1.000
_cell.length_c   1.000
_cell.angle_alpha   90.00
_cell.angle_beta   90.00
_cell.angle_gamma   90.00
#
_symmetry.space_group_name_H-M   'P 1'
#
loop_
_entity.id
_entity.type
_entity.pdbx_description
1 polymer ?
#
loop_
_entity_poly.entity_id
_entity_poly.type
_entity_poly.pdbx_seq_one_letter_code
_entity_poly.pdbx_strand_id
1 'polypeptide(L)'
;MKFTITNTIGLLAAASSTLAAPLEARHDPAKPFTLDISFSNSPLSGPIQASGGSFWIGKNASTSCPSNVNPCPAGNSTSFTSSGNGLLYLNTEVPGGQQVYIRPDGLLTYTQPHSASAPSGSTFSGFEISPQNQMAKFYDFWLCSEDATDKAYRIWLEYRDSKGAITQNGKTGKNACTLVNLLASDVKKEGPAAWEYN
;
A
#
# COMPACT_ATOMS: atom_id res chain seq x y z
N MET A 1 -20.00 49.79 -65.02
CA MET A 1 -19.93 49.33 -63.62
C MET A 1 -20.90 48.16 -63.44
N LYS A 2 -20.40 46.97 -63.11
CA LYS A 2 -21.19 45.81 -62.68
C LYS A 2 -20.41 45.15 -61.55
N PHE A 3 -21.00 45.12 -60.35
CA PHE A 3 -20.42 44.51 -59.16
C PHE A 3 -20.87 43.06 -59.05
N THR A 4 -19.92 42.15 -58.83
CA THR A 4 -20.19 40.74 -58.51
C THR A 4 -19.91 40.57 -57.02
N ILE A 5 -20.90 40.06 -56.28
CA ILE A 5 -20.80 39.78 -54.84
C ILE A 5 -20.48 38.30 -54.68
N THR A 6 -19.34 37.97 -54.09
CA THR A 6 -18.97 36.59 -53.74
C THR A 6 -19.23 36.35 -52.26
N ASN A 7 -20.10 35.40 -51.98
CA ASN A 7 -20.57 35.02 -50.65
C ASN A 7 -19.51 34.14 -49.96
N THR A 8 -19.01 34.53 -48.79
CA THR A 8 -18.11 33.69 -47.97
C THR A 8 -18.84 33.21 -46.71
N ILE A 9 -19.06 31.89 -46.64
CA ILE A 9 -19.57 31.20 -45.45
C ILE A 9 -18.38 30.98 -44.51
N GLY A 10 -18.38 31.65 -43.36
CA GLY A 10 -17.41 31.41 -42.29
C GLY A 10 -17.84 30.23 -41.42
N LEU A 11 -17.04 29.16 -41.37
CA LEU A 11 -17.18 28.08 -40.38
C LEU A 11 -16.57 28.56 -39.05
N LEU A 12 -17.41 28.70 -38.02
CA LEU A 12 -16.98 28.87 -36.64
C LEU A 12 -16.69 27.49 -36.04
N ALA A 13 -15.42 27.15 -35.85
CA ALA A 13 -15.00 25.97 -35.08
C ALA A 13 -15.16 26.29 -33.58
N ALA A 14 -16.19 25.73 -32.94
CA ALA A 14 -16.33 25.77 -31.49
C ALA A 14 -15.37 24.74 -30.87
N ALA A 15 -14.26 25.21 -30.30
CA ALA A 15 -13.36 24.39 -29.49
C ALA A 15 -14.03 24.15 -28.12
N SER A 16 -14.63 22.98 -27.93
CA SER A 16 -15.15 22.55 -26.63
C SER A 16 -13.97 22.25 -25.68
N SER A 17 -13.64 23.19 -24.82
CA SER A 17 -12.75 22.97 -23.68
C SER A 17 -13.49 22.21 -22.59
N THR A 18 -13.50 20.87 -22.64
CA THR A 18 -13.94 20.08 -21.50
C THR A 18 -12.91 20.23 -20.39
N LEU A 19 -13.25 20.96 -19.34
CA LEU A 19 -12.49 20.95 -18.09
C LEU A 19 -12.49 19.51 -17.57
N ALA A 20 -11.32 18.87 -17.55
CA ALA A 20 -11.17 17.57 -16.91
C ALA A 20 -11.55 17.73 -15.44
N ALA A 21 -12.58 17.00 -15.00
CA ALA A 21 -12.90 16.93 -13.58
C ALA A 21 -11.65 16.45 -12.81
N PRO A 22 -11.36 17.00 -11.62
CA PRO A 22 -10.30 16.47 -10.79
C PRO A 22 -10.57 14.98 -10.57
N LEU A 23 -9.54 14.15 -10.74
CA LEU A 23 -9.62 12.74 -10.38
C LEU A 23 -9.83 12.67 -8.87
N GLU A 24 -11.07 12.44 -8.43
CA GLU A 24 -11.32 12.18 -7.02
C GLU A 24 -10.54 10.92 -6.61
N ALA A 25 -9.87 11.00 -5.46
CA ALA A 25 -9.23 9.83 -4.87
C ALA A 25 -10.31 8.78 -4.63
N ARG A 26 -10.12 7.56 -5.16
CA ARG A 26 -11.08 6.47 -4.93
C ARG A 26 -11.02 5.92 -3.52
N HIS A 27 -9.96 6.21 -2.77
CA HIS A 27 -9.78 5.85 -1.37
C HIS A 27 -10.34 6.94 -0.46
N ASP A 28 -11.23 6.56 0.45
CA ASP A 28 -11.69 7.41 1.54
C ASP A 28 -10.72 7.30 2.74
N PRO A 29 -9.96 8.37 3.08
CA PRO A 29 -8.99 8.32 4.18
C PRO A 29 -9.64 8.08 5.56
N ALA A 30 -10.96 8.25 5.69
CA ALA A 30 -11.67 7.93 6.91
C ALA A 30 -12.00 6.43 7.06
N LYS A 31 -11.82 5.64 6.00
CA LYS A 31 -12.15 4.20 6.00
C LYS A 31 -10.92 3.33 6.12
N PRO A 32 -11.05 2.16 6.78
CA PRO A 32 -10.02 1.14 6.66
C PRO A 32 -9.96 0.61 5.22
N PHE A 33 -8.82 0.04 4.85
CA PHE A 33 -8.59 -0.48 3.49
C PHE A 33 -7.66 -1.70 3.51
N THR A 34 -7.71 -2.50 2.45
CA THR A 34 -6.69 -3.51 2.15
C THR A 34 -5.63 -2.94 1.22
N LEU A 35 -4.44 -3.53 1.24
CA LEU A 35 -3.39 -3.25 0.26
C LEU A 35 -3.22 -4.48 -0.63
N ASP A 36 -3.61 -4.32 -1.89
CA ASP A 36 -3.61 -5.38 -2.89
C ASP A 36 -2.42 -5.22 -3.84
N ILE A 37 -1.81 -6.33 -4.24
CA ILE A 37 -0.80 -6.29 -5.30
C ILE A 37 -1.45 -5.77 -6.58
N SER A 38 -0.82 -4.76 -7.16
CA SER A 38 -1.02 -4.34 -8.54
C SER A 38 0.30 -4.38 -9.29
N PHE A 39 0.22 -4.60 -10.60
CA PHE A 39 1.38 -4.59 -11.50
C PHE A 39 2.56 -5.42 -10.98
N SER A 40 2.51 -6.73 -11.23
CA SER A 40 3.70 -7.57 -11.07
C SER A 40 4.01 -8.29 -12.37
N ASN A 41 5.30 -8.51 -12.66
CA ASN A 41 5.73 -9.37 -13.78
C ASN A 41 5.55 -10.87 -13.45
N SER A 42 4.65 -11.19 -12.51
CA SER A 42 4.45 -12.48 -11.88
C SER A 42 2.94 -12.76 -11.75
N PRO A 43 2.49 -14.03 -11.63
CA PRO A 43 1.08 -14.34 -11.38
C PRO A 43 0.60 -14.00 -9.95
N LEU A 44 1.42 -13.34 -9.14
CA LEU A 44 1.05 -12.94 -7.77
C LEU A 44 -0.10 -11.92 -7.80
N SER A 45 -1.09 -12.14 -6.94
CA SER A 45 -2.26 -11.28 -6.81
C SER A 45 -2.87 -11.38 -5.41
N GLY A 46 -3.71 -10.40 -5.08
CA GLY A 46 -4.48 -10.37 -3.84
C GLY A 46 -3.87 -9.49 -2.73
N PRO A 47 -4.52 -9.48 -1.56
CA PRO A 47 -4.16 -8.61 -0.46
C PRO A 47 -2.94 -9.11 0.31
N ILE A 48 -2.10 -8.17 0.74
CA ILE A 48 -0.99 -8.46 1.63
C ILE A 48 -1.52 -8.84 3.02
N GLN A 49 -0.83 -9.74 3.69
CA GLN A 49 -1.20 -10.24 5.02
C GLN A 49 -0.07 -10.00 6.03
N ALA A 50 -0.41 -9.43 7.18
CA ALA A 50 0.44 -9.32 8.36
C ALA A 50 0.58 -10.70 9.02
N SER A 51 1.82 -11.19 9.11
CA SER A 51 2.12 -12.49 9.68
C SER A 51 3.57 -12.56 10.16
N GLY A 52 3.77 -12.86 11.44
CA GLY A 52 5.10 -13.00 12.05
C GLY A 52 5.94 -11.73 11.97
N GLY A 53 5.33 -10.57 12.25
CA GLY A 53 6.01 -9.27 12.22
C GLY A 53 6.44 -8.82 10.82
N SER A 54 5.75 -9.24 9.76
CA SER A 54 6.07 -8.88 8.38
C SER A 54 4.83 -8.93 7.50
N PHE A 55 4.90 -8.31 6.32
CA PHE A 55 3.84 -8.40 5.31
C PHE A 55 4.17 -9.42 4.24
N TRP A 56 3.16 -10.21 3.88
CA TRP A 56 3.31 -11.36 3.00
C TRP A 56 2.22 -11.44 1.95
N ILE A 57 2.56 -12.08 0.84
CA ILE A 57 1.63 -12.71 -0.09
C ILE A 57 1.81 -14.21 0.02
N GLY A 58 0.70 -14.96 -0.06
CA GLY A 58 0.72 -16.42 0.07
C GLY A 58 0.75 -16.94 1.52
N LYS A 59 0.59 -16.07 2.52
CA LYS A 59 0.32 -16.44 3.94
C LYS A 59 -1.02 -15.87 4.37
N ASN A 60 -1.64 -16.47 5.37
CA ASN A 60 -2.83 -15.90 6.03
C ASN A 60 -2.40 -14.85 7.07
N ALA A 61 -3.33 -13.95 7.42
CA ALA A 61 -3.13 -13.06 8.56
C ALA A 61 -2.89 -13.89 9.83
N SER A 62 -1.88 -13.52 10.61
CA SER A 62 -1.69 -14.06 11.96
C SER A 62 -2.21 -13.05 12.96
N THR A 63 -3.20 -13.45 13.76
CA THR A 63 -3.88 -12.58 14.72
C THR A 63 -4.04 -13.28 16.06
N SER A 64 -4.17 -12.48 17.12
CA SER A 64 -4.38 -12.95 18.49
C SER A 64 -5.47 -12.12 19.15
N CYS A 65 -6.17 -12.72 20.11
CA CYS A 65 -7.25 -12.06 20.83
C CYS A 65 -7.36 -12.60 22.26
N PRO A 66 -7.22 -11.74 23.29
CA PRO A 66 -7.38 -12.14 24.68
C PRO A 66 -8.79 -12.66 24.98
N SER A 67 -8.91 -13.62 25.91
CA SER A 67 -10.20 -14.22 26.29
C SER A 67 -11.17 -13.22 26.94
N ASN A 68 -10.67 -12.09 27.46
CA ASN A 68 -11.46 -11.02 28.05
C ASN A 68 -12.00 -10.01 27.02
N VAL A 69 -11.72 -10.18 25.73
CA VAL A 69 -12.24 -9.34 24.64
C VAL A 69 -13.42 -10.06 23.98
N ASN A 70 -14.61 -9.45 24.02
CA ASN A 70 -15.83 -10.01 23.43
C ASN A 70 -16.79 -8.89 22.97
N PRO A 71 -17.21 -8.83 21.69
CA PRO A 71 -16.82 -9.72 20.60
C PRO A 71 -15.39 -9.45 20.13
N CYS A 72 -14.66 -10.52 19.79
CA CYS A 72 -13.36 -10.39 19.14
C CYS A 72 -13.54 -10.05 17.65
N PRO A 73 -12.71 -9.15 17.08
CA PRO A 73 -12.62 -8.99 15.63
C PRO A 73 -12.26 -10.30 14.92
N ALA A 74 -12.68 -10.44 13.65
CA ALA A 74 -12.60 -11.72 12.94
C ALA A 74 -11.15 -12.23 12.72
N GLY A 75 -10.19 -11.32 12.59
CA GLY A 75 -8.77 -11.65 12.50
C GLY A 75 -8.36 -12.47 11.26
N ASN A 76 -9.19 -12.49 10.22
CA ASN A 76 -9.02 -13.35 9.05
C ASN A 76 -8.29 -12.67 7.87
N SER A 77 -8.09 -11.35 7.96
CA SER A 77 -7.46 -10.55 6.91
C SER A 77 -6.78 -9.34 7.52
N THR A 78 -5.82 -8.82 6.77
CA THR A 78 -5.09 -7.60 7.14
C THR A 78 -5.77 -6.41 6.49
N SER A 79 -6.17 -5.45 7.31
CA SER A 79 -6.56 -4.13 6.82
C SER A 79 -5.80 -3.05 7.58
N PHE A 80 -5.81 -1.87 6.99
CA PHE A 80 -4.99 -0.74 7.40
C PHE A 80 -5.87 0.47 7.64
N THR A 81 -5.35 1.41 8.43
CA THR A 81 -5.86 2.77 8.53
C THR A 81 -4.71 3.72 8.24
N SER A 82 -5.02 4.86 7.63
CA SER A 82 -4.03 5.90 7.36
C SER A 82 -4.30 7.10 8.26
N SER A 83 -3.22 7.80 8.62
CA SER A 83 -3.32 9.17 9.10
C SER A 83 -2.86 10.09 7.97
N GLY A 84 -3.55 11.21 7.78
CA GLY A 84 -3.32 12.12 6.64
C GLY A 84 -1.92 12.76 6.55
N ASN A 85 -1.03 12.46 7.49
CA ASN A 85 0.38 12.84 7.52
C ASN A 85 1.33 11.76 6.95
N GLY A 86 0.80 10.82 6.16
CA GLY A 86 1.61 9.77 5.52
C GLY A 86 2.07 8.68 6.49
N LEU A 87 1.38 8.52 7.63
CA LEU A 87 1.56 7.40 8.55
C LEU A 87 0.53 6.31 8.25
N LEU A 88 0.94 5.06 8.45
CA LEU A 88 0.12 3.88 8.20
C LEU A 88 0.08 2.99 9.45
N TYR A 89 -1.09 2.46 9.74
CA TYR A 89 -1.33 1.60 10.90
C TYR A 89 -2.10 0.35 10.49
N LEU A 90 -1.92 -0.73 11.24
CA LEU A 90 -2.81 -1.89 11.16
C LEU A 90 -4.14 -1.55 11.81
N ASN A 91 -5.24 -1.96 11.16
CA ASN A 91 -6.60 -1.77 11.66
C ASN A 91 -6.89 -2.73 12.83
N THR A 92 -6.43 -2.33 14.00
CA THR A 92 -6.39 -3.11 15.24
C THR A 92 -7.07 -2.39 16.39
N GLU A 93 -7.49 -3.14 17.40
CA GLU A 93 -8.08 -2.60 18.63
C GLU A 93 -7.08 -2.56 19.80
N VAL A 94 -5.94 -3.26 19.67
CA VAL A 94 -4.94 -3.35 20.73
C VAL A 94 -4.47 -1.97 21.22
N PRO A 95 -4.41 -1.72 22.54
CA PRO A 95 -3.90 -0.47 23.09
C PRO A 95 -2.50 -0.12 22.57
N GLY A 96 -2.36 1.12 22.07
CA GLY A 96 -1.14 1.60 21.40
C GLY A 96 -1.10 1.33 19.90
N GLY A 97 -1.99 0.48 19.40
CA GLY A 97 -2.07 0.09 17.99
C GLY A 97 -0.81 -0.64 17.51
N GLN A 98 -0.72 -0.77 16.19
CA GLN A 98 0.47 -1.31 15.53
C GLN A 98 0.76 -0.45 14.31
N GLN A 99 1.92 0.22 14.33
CA GLN A 99 2.29 1.17 13.29
C GLN A 99 3.16 0.48 12.24
N VAL A 100 2.85 0.72 10.96
CA VAL A 100 3.65 0.22 9.84
C VAL A 100 4.90 1.09 9.68
N TYR A 101 6.03 0.46 9.44
CA TYR A 101 7.30 1.13 9.23
C TYR A 101 8.25 0.30 8.35
N ILE A 102 9.27 0.97 7.84
CA ILE A 102 10.36 0.36 7.07
C ILE A 102 11.56 0.24 8.01
N ARG A 103 12.06 -0.98 8.19
CA ARG A 103 13.29 -1.21 8.94
C ARG A 103 14.50 -0.63 8.21
N PRO A 104 15.64 -0.41 8.91
CA PRO A 104 16.88 0.07 8.28
C PRO A 104 17.41 -0.84 7.15
N ASP A 105 17.02 -2.12 7.15
CA ASP A 105 17.35 -3.09 6.10
C ASP A 105 16.34 -3.09 4.94
N GLY A 106 15.34 -2.21 4.94
CA GLY A 106 14.33 -2.10 3.89
C GLY A 106 13.14 -3.05 4.04
N LEU A 107 13.08 -3.85 5.10
CA LEU A 107 11.92 -4.72 5.33
C LEU A 107 10.68 -3.89 5.73
N LEU A 108 9.55 -4.09 5.05
CA LEU A 108 8.26 -3.53 5.46
C LEU A 108 7.68 -4.37 6.60
N THR A 109 7.43 -3.74 7.74
CA THR A 109 7.04 -4.41 8.98
C THR A 109 6.13 -3.50 9.81
N TYR A 110 5.79 -3.92 11.02
CA TYR A 110 4.95 -3.19 11.96
C TYR A 110 5.42 -3.38 13.38
N THR A 111 5.05 -2.45 14.25
CA THR A 111 5.40 -2.54 15.68
C THR A 111 4.66 -3.70 16.34
N GLN A 112 5.30 -4.28 17.37
CA GLN A 112 4.67 -5.31 18.17
C GLN A 112 3.46 -4.75 18.92
N PRO A 113 2.46 -5.58 19.26
CA PRO A 113 1.35 -5.18 20.10
C PRO A 113 1.83 -4.51 21.39
N HIS A 114 1.13 -3.47 21.83
CA HIS A 114 1.45 -2.71 23.05
C HIS A 114 2.83 -2.01 23.07
N SER A 115 3.50 -1.91 21.93
CA SER A 115 4.85 -1.35 21.85
C SER A 115 5.01 -0.42 20.64
N ALA A 116 5.67 0.72 20.86
CA ALA A 116 6.12 1.61 19.79
C ALA A 116 7.60 1.35 19.40
N SER A 117 8.20 0.26 19.89
CA SER A 117 9.62 -0.02 19.66
C SER A 117 9.89 -0.39 18.20
N ALA A 118 10.87 0.29 17.61
CA ALA A 118 11.44 -0.05 16.31
C ALA A 118 12.96 0.16 16.32
N PRO A 119 13.72 -0.53 15.44
CA PRO A 119 15.15 -0.30 15.30
C PRO A 119 15.49 1.16 14.98
N SER A 120 16.62 1.65 15.50
CA SER A 120 17.15 2.97 15.12
C SER A 120 17.39 3.04 13.61
N GLY A 121 16.97 4.14 12.99
CA GLY A 121 17.03 4.34 11.53
C GLY A 121 15.81 3.81 10.77
N SER A 122 14.74 3.41 11.48
CA SER A 122 13.48 3.05 10.85
C SER A 122 12.73 4.27 10.30
N THR A 123 11.99 4.08 9.20
CA THR A 123 11.16 5.12 8.56
C THR A 123 9.67 4.81 8.76
N PHE A 124 8.93 5.79 9.30
CA PHE A 124 7.52 5.61 9.68
C PHE A 124 6.52 6.34 8.78
N SER A 125 7.01 7.16 7.85
CA SER A 125 6.21 8.04 7.01
C SER A 125 6.44 7.78 5.52
N GLY A 126 5.79 8.56 4.65
CA GLY A 126 5.87 8.39 3.19
C GLY A 126 4.87 7.37 2.65
N PHE A 127 3.86 7.04 3.45
CA PHE A 127 2.84 6.05 3.18
C PHE A 127 1.54 6.67 2.64
N GLU A 128 1.63 7.76 1.89
CA GLU A 128 0.46 8.45 1.33
C GLU A 128 -0.20 7.62 0.24
N ILE A 129 -1.54 7.60 0.24
CA ILE A 129 -2.33 7.01 -0.84
C ILE A 129 -2.61 8.09 -1.89
N SER A 130 -2.17 7.84 -3.11
CA SER A 130 -2.42 8.73 -4.25
C SER A 130 -3.89 8.74 -4.67
N PRO A 131 -4.35 9.73 -5.45
CA PRO A 131 -5.70 9.72 -6.03
C PRO A 131 -6.02 8.49 -6.90
N GLN A 132 -4.99 7.78 -7.39
CA GLN A 132 -5.12 6.54 -8.14
C GLN A 132 -5.15 5.29 -7.24
N ASN A 133 -5.31 5.46 -5.92
CA ASN A 133 -5.22 4.43 -4.88
C ASN A 133 -3.85 3.78 -4.74
N GLN A 134 -2.84 4.22 -5.49
CA GLN A 134 -1.49 3.71 -5.33
C GLN A 134 -0.93 4.16 -3.99
N MET A 135 -0.50 3.18 -3.22
CA MET A 135 0.13 3.36 -1.93
C MET A 135 1.58 3.77 -2.09
N ALA A 136 1.99 4.78 -1.32
CA ALA A 136 3.37 5.20 -1.13
C ALA A 136 4.14 5.31 -2.45
N LYS A 137 3.64 6.14 -3.37
CA LYS A 137 4.12 6.24 -4.77
C LYS A 137 5.62 6.54 -4.94
N PHE A 138 6.31 6.91 -3.87
CA PHE A 138 7.74 7.21 -3.85
C PHE A 138 8.60 6.04 -3.32
N TYR A 139 7.97 4.92 -2.97
CA TYR A 139 8.64 3.69 -2.58
C TYR A 139 8.51 2.63 -3.67
N ASP A 140 9.63 1.97 -3.95
CA ASP A 140 9.70 0.83 -4.85
C ASP A 140 9.55 -0.46 -4.02
N PHE A 141 8.39 -1.11 -4.12
CA PHE A 141 8.08 -2.33 -3.38
C PHE A 141 8.52 -3.57 -4.15
N TRP A 142 9.21 -4.46 -3.44
CA TRP A 142 9.66 -5.75 -3.94
C TRP A 142 9.03 -6.88 -3.15
N LEU A 143 8.46 -7.84 -3.86
CA LEU A 143 8.07 -9.13 -3.31
C LEU A 143 9.20 -10.12 -3.49
N CYS A 144 9.77 -10.59 -2.39
CA CYS A 144 10.84 -11.58 -2.39
C CYS A 144 10.41 -12.85 -1.66
N SER A 145 10.54 -14.00 -2.30
CA SER A 145 10.33 -15.29 -1.65
C SER A 145 11.46 -15.60 -0.65
N GLU A 146 11.28 -16.56 0.25
CA GLU A 146 12.39 -16.97 1.15
C GLU A 146 13.39 -17.87 0.40
N ASP A 147 12.89 -18.79 -0.42
CA ASP A 147 13.64 -19.61 -1.39
C ASP A 147 12.96 -19.58 -2.78
N ALA A 148 13.62 -20.07 -3.84
CA ALA A 148 13.12 -20.11 -5.21
C ALA A 148 11.85 -20.95 -5.39
N THR A 149 11.60 -21.93 -4.51
CA THR A 149 10.43 -22.81 -4.56
C THR A 149 9.27 -22.31 -3.70
N ASP A 150 9.48 -21.29 -2.88
CA ASP A 150 8.47 -20.80 -1.96
C ASP A 150 7.34 -20.06 -2.69
N LYS A 151 6.13 -20.30 -2.18
CA LYS A 151 4.91 -19.64 -2.65
C LYS A 151 4.55 -18.41 -1.82
N ALA A 152 5.29 -18.17 -0.73
CA ALA A 152 5.12 -17.02 0.12
C ALA A 152 6.19 -15.98 -0.18
N TYR A 153 5.77 -14.72 -0.31
CA TYR A 153 6.63 -13.61 -0.67
C TYR A 153 6.51 -12.51 0.37
N ARG A 154 7.63 -12.03 0.88
CA ARG A 154 7.70 -10.92 1.84
C ARG A 154 7.89 -9.60 1.11
N ILE A 155 7.35 -8.53 1.68
CA ILE A 155 7.48 -7.18 1.13
C ILE A 155 8.74 -6.49 1.64
N TRP A 156 9.49 -5.93 0.71
CA TRP A 156 10.71 -5.17 0.94
C TRP A 156 10.67 -3.88 0.12
N LEU A 157 11.46 -2.90 0.53
CA LEU A 157 11.66 -1.67 -0.21
C LEU A 157 13.10 -1.58 -0.72
N GLU A 158 13.29 -0.86 -1.82
CA GLU A 158 14.61 -0.41 -2.21
C GLU A 158 15.18 0.55 -1.16
N TYR A 159 16.42 0.28 -0.76
CA TYR A 159 17.20 1.16 0.09
C TYR A 159 18.27 1.82 -0.76
N ARG A 160 18.38 3.15 -0.68
CA ARG A 160 19.48 3.89 -1.29
C ARG A 160 20.48 4.28 -0.22
N ASP A 161 21.71 3.80 -0.34
CA ASP A 161 22.76 4.16 0.60
C ASP A 161 23.23 5.62 0.42
N SER A 162 24.11 6.06 1.34
CA SER A 162 24.71 7.41 1.30
C SER A 162 25.50 7.74 0.03
N LYS A 163 25.86 6.74 -0.78
CA LYS A 163 26.59 6.89 -2.04
C LYS A 163 25.66 6.82 -3.26
N GLY A 164 24.36 6.68 -3.03
CA GLY A 164 23.35 6.58 -4.08
C GLY A 164 23.18 5.18 -4.65
N ALA A 165 23.85 4.15 -4.10
CA ALA A 165 23.67 2.78 -4.56
C ALA A 165 22.32 2.24 -4.07
N ILE A 166 21.56 1.67 -5.00
CA ILE A 166 20.29 1.00 -4.69
C ILE A 166 20.61 -0.43 -4.27
N THR A 167 20.14 -0.83 -3.09
CA THR A 167 20.16 -2.22 -2.63
C THR A 167 18.74 -2.71 -2.37
N GLN A 168 18.53 -3.98 -2.67
CA GLN A 168 17.31 -4.71 -2.32
C GLN A 168 17.75 -5.86 -1.42
N ASN A 169 17.67 -5.63 -0.10
CA ASN A 169 18.24 -6.56 0.88
C ASN A 169 17.41 -7.85 1.03
N GLY A 170 16.21 -7.90 0.44
CA GLY A 170 15.42 -9.13 0.34
C GLY A 170 16.02 -10.15 -0.63
N LYS A 171 16.86 -9.75 -1.59
CA LYS A 171 17.43 -10.61 -2.63
C LYS A 171 18.68 -11.29 -2.11
N THR A 172 18.61 -12.61 -1.94
CA THR A 172 19.69 -13.44 -1.37
C THR A 172 20.46 -14.22 -2.42
N GLY A 173 20.09 -14.08 -3.70
CA GLY A 173 20.64 -14.87 -4.82
C GLY A 173 20.08 -16.31 -4.90
N LYS A 174 19.31 -16.74 -3.90
CA LYS A 174 18.63 -18.03 -3.86
C LYS A 174 17.11 -17.92 -4.02
N ASN A 175 16.58 -16.71 -3.93
CA ASN A 175 15.15 -16.43 -3.99
C ASN A 175 14.75 -15.64 -5.23
N ALA A 176 13.45 -15.63 -5.51
CA ALA A 176 12.87 -14.81 -6.57
C ALA A 176 12.37 -13.50 -5.98
N CYS A 177 12.66 -12.38 -6.66
CA CYS A 177 12.16 -11.07 -6.31
C CYS A 177 11.49 -10.40 -7.53
N THR A 178 10.35 -9.76 -7.31
CA THR A 178 9.65 -8.98 -8.35
C THR A 178 9.21 -7.63 -7.80
N LEU A 179 9.35 -6.59 -8.62
CA LEU A 179 8.80 -5.27 -8.33
C LEU A 179 7.27 -5.32 -8.40
N VAL A 180 6.60 -4.60 -7.50
CA VAL A 180 5.15 -4.47 -7.43
C VAL A 180 4.73 -3.05 -7.05
N ASN A 181 3.48 -2.73 -7.35
CA ASN A 181 2.77 -1.61 -6.73
C ASN A 181 1.71 -2.15 -5.76
N LEU A 182 1.36 -1.38 -4.75
CA LEU A 182 0.26 -1.70 -3.84
C LEU A 182 -0.89 -0.71 -4.07
N LEU A 183 -2.12 -1.22 -4.20
CA LEU A 183 -3.33 -0.40 -4.31
C LEU A 183 -4.18 -0.52 -3.06
N ALA A 184 -4.67 0.61 -2.58
CA ALA A 184 -5.67 0.66 -1.53
C ALA A 184 -7.06 0.31 -2.08
N SER A 185 -7.75 -0.59 -1.37
CA SER A 185 -9.15 -0.94 -1.60
C SER A 185 -9.93 -0.78 -0.30
N ASP A 186 -10.87 0.17 -0.25
CA ASP A 186 -11.67 0.43 0.95
C ASP A 186 -12.43 -0.82 1.40
N VAL A 187 -12.38 -1.11 2.70
CA VAL A 187 -13.19 -2.19 3.27
C VAL A 187 -14.66 -1.75 3.36
N LYS A 188 -15.58 -2.67 3.09
CA LYS A 188 -17.02 -2.39 3.19
C LYS A 188 -17.55 -2.44 4.63
N LYS A 189 -16.85 -3.19 5.50
CA LYS A 189 -17.26 -3.42 6.88
C LYS A 189 -16.44 -2.50 7.79
N GLU A 190 -17.15 -1.65 8.52
CA GLU A 190 -16.55 -0.76 9.51
C GLU A 190 -16.05 -1.53 10.75
N GLY A 191 -15.05 -0.95 11.42
CA GLY A 191 -14.46 -1.47 12.65
C GLY A 191 -13.10 -2.16 12.49
N PRO A 192 -12.48 -2.58 13.61
CA PRO A 192 -11.18 -3.25 13.61
C PRO A 192 -11.26 -4.61 12.90
N ALA A 193 -10.20 -4.95 12.16
CA ALA A 193 -10.10 -6.23 11.46
C ALA A 193 -9.55 -7.34 12.36
N ALA A 194 -8.70 -6.99 13.32
CA ALA A 194 -8.13 -7.87 14.34
C ALA A 194 -8.09 -7.18 15.69
N TRP A 195 -8.01 -7.94 16.78
CA TRP A 195 -7.58 -7.34 18.06
C TRP A 195 -6.11 -6.91 17.95
N GLU A 196 -5.23 -7.86 17.60
CA GLU A 196 -3.83 -7.60 17.23
C GLU A 196 -3.36 -8.54 16.12
N TYR A 197 -2.31 -8.14 15.40
CA TYR A 197 -1.56 -8.96 14.45
C TYR A 197 -0.22 -9.40 15.03
N ASN A 198 0.17 -10.65 14.78
CA ASN A 198 1.44 -11.24 15.24
C ASN A 198 2.54 -11.13 14.20
#